data_AF-A0A2V8ZKR8-F1
#
_entry.id   AF-A0A2V8ZKR8-F1
#
_cell.length_a   1.000
_cell.length_b   1.000
_cell.length_c   1.000
_cell.angle_alpha   90.00
_cell.angle_beta   90.00
_cell.angle_gamma   90.00
#
_symmetry.space_group_name_H-M   'P 1'
#
loop_
_entity.id
_entity.type
_entity.pdbx_description
1 polymer ?
#
loop_
_entity_poly.entity_id
_entity_poly.type
_entity_poly.pdbx_seq_one_letter_code
_entity_poly.pdbx_strand_id
1 'polypeptide(L)'
;MLDANVIIEAHELGLWHQMVASFEVMVPAVVARHEAKYFVVGGQHNPIQLASLIAQNKVKELQADLSELSELMNQFDPLFSESIDPGEQEAFELMLAGRCPEHRFCSADARPLQALAMLDMSDRGISLEELLQKMGQSKRLDEHFTKAYLERQIREGQRRRIQGDGLSLKSRFRI
;
A
#
# COMPACT_ATOMS: atom_id res chain seq x y z
N MET A 1 -6.47 -1.39 -2.02
CA MET A 1 -5.19 -1.24 -2.71
C MET A 1 -4.15 -1.95 -1.88
N LEU A 2 -3.60 -3.05 -2.39
CA LEU A 2 -2.58 -3.81 -1.69
C LEU A 2 -1.21 -3.53 -2.28
N ASP A 3 -0.25 -3.36 -1.39
CA ASP A 3 1.18 -3.40 -1.66
C ASP A 3 1.66 -4.86 -1.83
N ALA A 4 2.81 -5.06 -2.48
CA ALA A 4 3.42 -6.35 -2.72
C ALA A 4 3.69 -7.11 -1.42
N ASN A 5 4.19 -6.44 -0.37
CA ASN A 5 4.48 -7.10 0.92
C ASN A 5 3.23 -7.77 1.52
N VAL A 6 2.05 -7.17 1.37
CA VAL A 6 0.78 -7.70 1.89
C VAL A 6 0.32 -8.90 1.08
N ILE A 7 0.48 -8.84 -0.24
CA ILE A 7 0.13 -9.94 -1.15
C ILE A 7 1.01 -11.15 -0.83
N ILE A 8 2.32 -10.93 -0.68
CA ILE A 8 3.30 -11.98 -0.36
C ILE A 8 2.96 -12.62 0.99
N GLU A 9 2.78 -11.83 2.05
CA GLU A 9 2.42 -12.34 3.38
C GLU A 9 1.10 -13.12 3.36
N ALA A 10 0.07 -12.61 2.67
CA ALA A 10 -1.21 -13.30 2.54
C ALA A 10 -1.07 -14.66 1.84
N HIS A 11 -0.14 -14.80 0.89
CA HIS A 11 0.21 -16.07 0.27
C HIS A 11 0.95 -17.00 1.24
N GLU A 12 1.93 -16.50 1.98
CA GLU A 12 2.71 -17.28 2.96
C GLU A 12 1.82 -17.81 4.10
N LEU A 13 0.81 -17.05 4.50
CA LEU A 13 -0.21 -17.46 5.48
C LEU A 13 -1.26 -18.44 4.91
N GLY A 14 -1.26 -18.67 3.60
CA GLY A 14 -2.28 -19.48 2.91
C GLY A 14 -3.66 -18.84 2.85
N LEU A 15 -3.76 -17.51 3.03
CA LEU A 15 -5.02 -16.77 3.12
C LEU A 15 -5.37 -15.95 1.87
N TRP A 16 -4.45 -15.86 0.90
CA TRP A 16 -4.65 -15.06 -0.32
C TRP A 16 -5.97 -15.33 -1.04
N HIS A 17 -6.32 -16.59 -1.28
CA HIS A 17 -7.55 -16.96 -1.98
C HIS A 17 -8.81 -16.50 -1.22
N GLN A 18 -8.79 -16.61 0.10
CA GLN A 18 -9.88 -16.14 0.95
C GLN A 18 -9.97 -14.61 0.94
N MET A 19 -8.83 -13.91 0.92
CA MET A 19 -8.77 -12.45 0.82
C MET A 19 -9.40 -11.95 -0.49
N VAL A 20 -9.02 -12.54 -1.62
CA VAL A 20 -9.60 -12.21 -2.93
C VAL A 20 -11.09 -12.54 -3.01
N ALA A 21 -11.56 -13.56 -2.27
CA ALA A 21 -12.98 -13.88 -2.18
C ALA A 21 -13.77 -12.96 -1.24
N SER A 22 -13.11 -12.32 -0.27
CA SER A 22 -13.76 -11.52 0.79
C SER A 22 -13.77 -10.02 0.50
N PHE A 23 -12.85 -9.55 -0.34
CA PHE A 23 -12.66 -8.12 -0.60
C PHE A 23 -12.57 -7.82 -2.10
N GLU A 24 -12.98 -6.61 -2.46
CA GLU A 24 -12.60 -6.03 -3.74
C GLU A 24 -11.11 -5.66 -3.69
N VAL A 25 -10.27 -6.53 -4.27
CA VAL A 25 -8.82 -6.31 -4.29
C VAL A 25 -8.45 -5.47 -5.49
N MET A 26 -7.85 -4.31 -5.23
CA MET A 26 -7.14 -3.49 -6.21
C MET A 26 -5.64 -3.53 -5.97
N VAL A 27 -4.86 -3.53 -7.04
CA VAL A 27 -3.40 -3.45 -7.02
C VAL A 27 -2.90 -2.43 -8.04
N PRO A 28 -1.84 -1.68 -7.74
CA PRO A 28 -1.10 -0.92 -8.75
C PRO A 28 -0.55 -1.85 -9.84
N ALA A 29 -0.44 -1.34 -11.07
CA ALA A 29 0.15 -2.07 -12.18
C ALA A 29 1.62 -2.41 -11.92
N VAL A 30 2.36 -1.54 -11.24
CA VAL A 30 3.74 -1.83 -10.83
C VAL A 30 3.80 -3.02 -9.88
N VAL A 31 2.95 -3.03 -8.84
CA VAL A 31 2.84 -4.16 -7.89
C VAL A 31 2.52 -5.45 -8.65
N ALA A 32 1.51 -5.42 -9.53
CA ALA A 32 1.02 -6.58 -10.25
C ALA A 32 2.03 -7.16 -11.26
N ARG A 33 2.78 -6.30 -11.95
CA ARG A 33 3.66 -6.67 -13.06
C ARG A 33 5.11 -6.86 -12.63
N HIS A 34 5.54 -6.24 -11.54
CA HIS A 34 6.97 -6.11 -11.23
C HIS A 34 7.38 -6.50 -9.80
N GLU A 35 6.53 -6.34 -8.80
CA GLU A 35 6.93 -6.52 -7.39
C GLU A 35 6.41 -7.83 -6.79
N ALA A 36 5.10 -8.10 -6.89
CA ALA A 36 4.47 -9.29 -6.31
C ALA A 36 4.65 -10.55 -7.20
N LYS A 37 5.90 -11.00 -7.37
CA LYS A 37 6.25 -12.10 -8.29
C LYS A 37 6.22 -13.49 -7.66
N TYR A 38 6.64 -13.62 -6.41
CA TYR A 38 6.74 -14.90 -5.71
C TYR A 38 6.61 -14.71 -4.19
N PHE A 39 6.32 -15.80 -3.49
CA PHE A 39 6.34 -15.89 -2.03
C PHE A 39 7.14 -17.13 -1.59
N VAL A 40 7.56 -17.18 -0.32
CA VAL A 40 8.42 -18.26 0.19
C VAL A 40 7.73 -19.06 1.28
N VAL A 41 7.57 -20.37 1.06
CA VAL A 41 7.09 -21.31 2.09
C VAL A 41 8.05 -22.48 2.18
N GLY A 42 8.55 -22.77 3.39
CA GLY A 42 9.50 -23.86 3.60
C GLY A 42 10.80 -23.71 2.80
N GLY A 43 11.22 -22.48 2.50
CA GLY A 43 12.41 -22.18 1.69
C GLY A 43 12.22 -22.34 0.17
N GLN A 44 11.00 -22.63 -0.31
CA GLN A 44 10.70 -22.73 -1.73
C GLN A 44 10.05 -21.45 -2.25
N HIS A 45 10.52 -20.97 -3.40
CA HIS A 45 9.91 -19.85 -4.12
C HIS A 45 8.69 -20.34 -4.92
N ASN A 46 7.53 -19.77 -4.62
CA ASN A 46 6.27 -20.10 -5.27
C ASN A 46 5.78 -18.90 -6.07
N PRO A 47 5.46 -19.05 -7.37
CA PRO A 47 5.02 -17.93 -8.20
C PRO A 47 3.64 -17.42 -7.78
N ILE A 48 3.49 -16.10 -7.76
CA ILE A 48 2.22 -15.40 -7.56
C ILE A 48 1.58 -15.20 -8.94
N GLN A 49 0.35 -15.69 -9.12
CA GLN A 49 -0.35 -15.65 -10.42
C GLN A 49 -1.37 -14.51 -10.52
N LEU A 50 -0.95 -13.27 -10.24
CA LEU A 50 -1.84 -12.10 -10.29
C LEU A 50 -2.47 -11.89 -11.68
N ALA A 51 -1.71 -12.08 -12.76
CA ALA A 51 -2.21 -11.92 -14.12
C ALA A 51 -3.44 -12.80 -14.42
N SER A 52 -3.47 -14.03 -13.88
CA SER A 52 -4.62 -14.93 -14.03
C SER A 52 -5.85 -14.42 -13.27
N LEU A 53 -5.65 -13.89 -12.06
CA LEU A 53 -6.73 -13.31 -11.25
C LEU A 53 -7.27 -12.01 -11.86
N ILE A 54 -6.40 -11.20 -12.47
CA ILE A 54 -6.77 -9.99 -13.19
C ILE A 54 -7.58 -10.33 -14.44
N ALA A 55 -7.14 -11.30 -15.25
CA ALA A 55 -7.88 -11.77 -16.41
C ALA A 55 -9.27 -12.36 -16.05
N GLN A 56 -9.40 -12.92 -14.85
CA GLN A 56 -10.68 -13.41 -14.30
C GLN A 56 -11.50 -12.31 -13.60
N ASN A 57 -11.05 -11.06 -13.61
CA ASN A 57 -11.68 -9.93 -12.93
C ASN A 57 -11.88 -10.14 -11.41
N LYS A 58 -11.03 -10.97 -10.79
CA LYS A 58 -11.02 -11.21 -9.33
C LYS A 58 -10.15 -10.21 -8.59
N VAL A 59 -9.12 -9.69 -9.27
CA VAL A 59 -8.26 -8.61 -8.80
C VAL A 59 -8.30 -7.52 -9.86
N LYS A 60 -8.48 -6.27 -9.45
CA LYS A 60 -8.47 -5.11 -10.34
C LYS A 60 -7.08 -4.51 -10.38
N GLU A 61 -6.49 -4.43 -11.56
CA GLU A 61 -5.28 -3.67 -11.80
C GLU A 61 -5.65 -2.23 -12.18
N LEU A 62 -4.97 -1.26 -11.57
CA LEU A 62 -5.07 0.15 -11.91
C LEU A 62 -3.69 0.71 -12.23
N GLN A 63 -3.62 1.65 -13.17
CA GLN A 63 -2.37 2.25 -13.62
C GLN A 63 -2.49 3.78 -13.62
N ALA A 64 -1.56 4.48 -12.99
CA ALA A 64 -1.49 5.95 -13.04
C ALA A 64 -0.71 6.42 -14.27
N ASP A 65 -0.94 7.66 -14.71
CA ASP A 65 -0.07 8.28 -15.71
C ASP A 65 1.27 8.71 -15.10
N LEU A 66 2.37 8.61 -15.85
CA LEU A 66 3.69 9.00 -15.38
C LEU A 66 3.80 10.49 -15.04
N SER A 67 3.06 11.34 -15.75
CA SER A 67 3.02 12.78 -15.46
C SER A 67 2.32 13.06 -14.14
N GLU A 68 1.20 12.37 -13.86
CA GLU A 68 0.46 12.44 -12.59
C GLU A 68 1.36 12.04 -11.41
N LEU A 69 2.09 10.93 -11.53
CA LEU A 69 3.01 10.45 -10.50
C LEU A 69 4.11 11.47 -10.16
N SER A 70 4.67 12.11 -11.19
CA SER A 70 5.70 13.13 -11.01
C SER A 70 5.17 14.35 -10.24
N GLU A 71 3.94 14.79 -10.53
CA GLU A 71 3.31 15.91 -9.82
C GLU A 71 3.09 15.58 -8.34
N LEU A 72 2.64 14.37 -8.02
CA LEU A 72 2.51 13.91 -6.64
C LEU A 72 3.86 13.86 -5.93
N MET A 73 4.88 13.26 -6.55
CA MET A 73 6.18 13.11 -5.90
C MET A 73 6.87 14.45 -5.64
N ASN A 74 6.59 15.49 -6.44
CA ASN A 74 7.04 16.86 -6.20
C ASN A 74 6.46 17.51 -4.92
N GLN A 75 5.46 16.89 -4.28
CA GLN A 75 4.98 17.32 -2.97
C GLN A 75 5.95 17.00 -1.84
N PHE A 76 6.77 15.96 -2.01
CA PHE A 76 7.78 15.53 -1.05
C PHE A 76 9.16 16.11 -1.39
N ASP A 77 10.07 16.14 -0.41
CA ASP A 77 11.47 16.37 -0.73
C ASP A 77 12.10 15.12 -1.39
N PRO A 78 13.22 15.28 -2.15
CA PRO A 78 13.79 14.18 -2.92
C PRO A 78 14.14 12.94 -2.08
N LEU A 79 14.64 13.13 -0.86
CA LEU A 79 15.03 12.01 0.01
C LEU A 79 13.80 11.21 0.47
N PHE A 80 12.71 11.91 0.77
CA PHE A 80 11.47 11.25 1.14
C PHE A 80 10.83 10.57 -0.07
N SER A 81 10.76 11.22 -1.23
CA SER A 81 10.17 10.63 -2.44
C SER A 81 10.92 9.38 -2.91
N GLU A 82 12.25 9.37 -2.86
CA GLU A 82 13.07 8.21 -3.22
C GLU A 82 12.90 7.03 -2.25
N SER A 83 12.36 7.27 -1.06
CA SER A 83 12.11 6.24 -0.04
C SER A 83 10.74 5.57 -0.13
N ILE A 84 9.89 6.02 -1.07
CA ILE A 84 8.61 5.41 -1.40
C ILE A 84 8.82 4.62 -2.68
N ASP A 85 8.48 3.34 -2.69
CA ASP A 85 8.68 2.49 -3.85
C ASP A 85 7.71 2.85 -5.00
N PRO A 86 8.01 2.44 -6.24
CA PRO A 86 7.18 2.80 -7.39
C PRO A 86 5.72 2.27 -7.32
N GLY A 87 5.46 1.12 -6.70
CA GLY A 87 4.12 0.58 -6.49
C GLY A 87 3.29 1.42 -5.52
N GLU A 88 3.89 1.89 -4.44
CA GLU A 88 3.31 2.75 -3.42
C GLU A 88 3.05 4.16 -3.97
N GLN A 89 3.99 4.70 -4.75
CA GLN A 89 3.81 5.96 -5.47
C GLN A 89 2.57 5.89 -6.38
N GLU A 90 2.45 4.80 -7.15
CA GLU A 90 1.29 4.57 -8.02
C GLU A 90 -0.01 4.42 -7.23
N ALA A 91 0.02 3.72 -6.09
CA ALA A 91 -1.13 3.60 -5.21
C ALA A 91 -1.64 4.96 -4.73
N PHE A 92 -0.75 5.85 -4.29
CA PHE A 92 -1.15 7.17 -3.78
C PHE A 92 -1.73 8.07 -4.85
N GLU A 93 -1.16 8.06 -6.05
CA GLU A 93 -1.71 8.84 -7.15
C GLU A 93 -3.12 8.37 -7.51
N LEU A 94 -3.33 7.05 -7.63
CA LEU A 94 -4.64 6.47 -7.89
C LEU A 94 -5.68 6.82 -6.80
N MET A 95 -5.24 6.93 -5.54
CA MET A 95 -6.10 7.32 -4.43
C MET A 95 -6.47 8.80 -4.48
N LEU A 96 -5.50 9.69 -4.71
CA LEU A 96 -5.71 11.14 -4.78
C LEU A 96 -6.51 11.57 -6.01
N ALA A 97 -6.29 10.91 -7.14
CA ALA A 97 -7.07 11.11 -8.36
C ALA A 97 -8.53 10.61 -8.24
N GLY A 98 -8.92 10.04 -7.09
CA GLY A 98 -10.28 9.56 -6.85
C GLY A 98 -10.65 8.33 -7.68
N ARG A 99 -9.65 7.59 -8.21
CA ARG A 99 -9.89 6.38 -9.02
C ARG A 99 -10.29 5.17 -8.19
N CYS A 100 -10.12 5.24 -6.88
CA CYS A 100 -10.49 4.19 -5.94
C CYS A 100 -11.06 4.78 -4.63
N PRO A 101 -12.16 5.54 -4.65
CA PRO A 101 -12.60 6.41 -3.55
C PRO A 101 -12.91 5.65 -2.25
N GLU A 102 -13.49 4.45 -2.35
CA GLU A 102 -13.89 3.63 -1.20
C GLU A 102 -12.80 2.63 -0.73
N HIS A 103 -11.66 2.58 -1.42
CA HIS A 103 -10.65 1.58 -1.12
C HIS A 103 -9.80 1.99 0.08
N ARG A 104 -9.11 1.03 0.69
CA ARG A 104 -8.07 1.34 1.68
C ARG A 104 -6.71 0.88 1.19
N PHE A 105 -5.66 1.56 1.61
CA PHE A 105 -4.28 1.22 1.35
C PHE A 105 -3.75 0.32 2.46
N CYS A 106 -3.12 -0.79 2.08
CA CYS A 106 -2.52 -1.76 2.99
C CYS A 106 -1.07 -2.00 2.57
N SER A 107 -0.14 -1.75 3.49
CA SER A 107 1.31 -1.93 3.35
C SER A 107 1.90 -2.23 4.73
N ALA A 108 3.05 -2.90 4.76
CA ALA A 108 3.87 -3.07 5.97
C ALA A 108 5.01 -2.03 6.07
N ASP A 109 5.24 -1.25 5.02
CA ASP A 109 6.37 -0.34 4.94
C ASP A 109 6.09 0.98 5.68
N ALA A 110 7.11 1.49 6.38
CA ALA A 110 6.93 2.65 7.24
C ALA A 110 6.69 3.94 6.46
N ARG A 111 7.47 4.17 5.40
CA ARG A 111 7.47 5.42 4.61
C ARG A 111 6.15 5.68 3.90
N PRO A 112 5.52 4.70 3.24
CA PRO A 112 4.20 4.87 2.63
C PRO A 112 3.12 5.16 3.65
N LEU A 113 3.11 4.45 4.77
CA LEU A 113 2.12 4.69 5.81
C LEU A 113 2.25 6.09 6.40
N GLN A 114 3.48 6.59 6.55
CA GLN A 114 3.73 8.00 6.91
C GLN A 114 3.29 8.95 5.80
N ALA A 115 3.61 8.64 4.53
CA ALA A 115 3.25 9.45 3.36
C ALA A 115 1.72 9.59 3.22
N LEU A 116 0.97 8.50 3.45
CA LEU A 116 -0.48 8.49 3.46
C LEU A 116 -1.05 9.53 4.44
N ALA A 117 -0.51 9.60 5.64
CA ALA A 117 -0.88 10.62 6.61
C ALA A 117 -0.39 12.03 6.22
N MET A 118 0.80 12.14 5.63
CA MET A 118 1.33 13.40 5.10
C MET A 118 0.52 13.95 3.94
N LEU A 119 -0.24 13.12 3.22
CA LEU A 119 -1.15 13.49 2.14
C LEU A 119 -2.59 13.71 2.63
N ASP A 120 -2.81 13.77 3.95
CA ASP A 120 -4.14 13.94 4.57
C ASP A 120 -5.10 12.77 4.29
N MET A 121 -4.56 11.56 4.06
CA MET A 121 -5.34 10.34 3.80
C MET A 121 -5.25 9.34 4.97
N SER A 122 -5.10 9.84 6.21
CA SER A 122 -4.83 8.99 7.39
C SER A 122 -5.90 7.91 7.63
N ASP A 123 -7.16 8.20 7.31
CA ASP A 123 -8.33 7.33 7.45
C ASP A 123 -8.41 6.25 6.36
N ARG A 124 -7.57 6.35 5.33
CA ARG A 124 -7.53 5.41 4.21
C ARG A 124 -6.55 4.26 4.41
N GLY A 125 -5.83 4.22 5.52
CA GLY A 125 -4.99 3.08 5.89
C GLY A 125 -5.82 1.89 6.39
N ILE A 126 -5.34 0.68 6.14
CA ILE A 126 -5.80 -0.53 6.81
C ILE A 126 -4.62 -1.48 7.00
N SER A 127 -4.54 -2.13 8.15
CA SER A 127 -3.50 -3.14 8.40
C SER A 127 -3.91 -4.51 7.88
N LEU A 128 -2.93 -5.37 7.59
CA LEU A 128 -3.23 -6.77 7.26
C LEU A 128 -3.94 -7.47 8.42
N GLU A 129 -3.55 -7.19 9.66
CA GLU A 129 -4.25 -7.68 10.86
C GLU A 129 -5.75 -7.38 10.82
N GLU A 130 -6.13 -6.14 10.51
CA GLU A 130 -7.54 -5.75 10.41
C GLU A 130 -8.25 -6.46 9.24
N LEU A 131 -7.58 -6.67 8.10
CA LEU A 131 -8.13 -7.46 7.00
C LEU A 131 -8.38 -8.91 7.43
N LEU A 132 -7.42 -9.53 8.13
CA LEU A 132 -7.58 -10.91 8.65
C LEU A 132 -8.74 -11.00 9.62
N GLN A 133 -8.85 -10.06 10.57
CA GLN A 133 -9.96 -10.01 11.53
C GLN A 133 -11.32 -9.89 10.82
N LYS A 134 -11.42 -9.07 9.77
CA LYS A 134 -12.64 -8.93 8.95
C LYS A 134 -13.01 -10.23 8.20
N MET A 135 -12.03 -11.10 7.90
CA MET A 135 -12.26 -12.44 7.35
C MET A 135 -12.54 -13.50 8.43
N GLY A 136 -12.62 -13.13 9.71
CA GLY A 136 -12.73 -14.06 10.82
C GLY A 136 -11.47 -14.90 11.04
N GLN A 137 -10.31 -14.44 10.55
CA GLN A 137 -9.02 -15.10 10.71
C GLN A 137 -8.22 -14.46 11.84
N SER A 138 -7.53 -15.30 12.60
CA SER A 138 -6.51 -14.87 13.56
C SER A 138 -5.23 -15.64 13.27
N LYS A 139 -4.21 -14.91 12.80
CA LYS A 139 -2.86 -15.43 12.58
C LYS A 139 -1.90 -14.59 13.40
N ARG A 140 -0.79 -15.22 13.81
CA ARG A 140 0.34 -14.47 14.34
C ARG A 140 0.98 -13.74 13.16
N LEU A 141 1.12 -12.43 13.29
CA LEU A 141 1.72 -11.55 12.31
C LEU A 141 2.96 -10.90 12.91
N ASP A 142 3.93 -10.58 12.06
CA ASP A 142 5.02 -9.70 12.43
C ASP A 142 4.50 -8.27 12.67
N GLU A 143 5.24 -7.51 13.48
CA GLU A 143 4.76 -6.22 14.01
C GLU A 143 4.30 -5.28 12.88
N HIS A 144 5.03 -5.23 11.76
CA HIS A 144 4.77 -4.33 10.64
C HIS A 144 3.42 -4.59 9.92
N PHE A 145 2.79 -5.74 10.14
CA PHE A 145 1.47 -6.07 9.59
C PHE A 145 0.31 -5.75 10.56
N THR A 146 0.61 -5.26 11.76
CA THR A 146 -0.39 -5.02 12.81
C THR A 146 -1.04 -3.64 12.72
N LYS A 147 -2.23 -3.51 13.30
CA LYS A 147 -2.92 -2.23 13.45
C LYS A 147 -2.10 -1.25 14.30
N ALA A 148 -1.47 -1.74 15.36
CA ALA A 148 -0.66 -0.92 16.25
C ALA A 148 0.53 -0.27 15.51
N TYR A 149 1.16 -1.00 14.58
CA TYR A 149 2.20 -0.47 13.71
C TYR A 149 1.65 0.58 12.76
N LEU A 150 0.54 0.28 12.06
CA LEU A 150 -0.13 1.25 11.18
C LEU A 150 -0.41 2.56 11.91
N GLU A 151 -1.10 2.50 13.05
CA GLU A 151 -1.45 3.69 13.83
C GLU A 151 -0.21 4.49 14.27
N ARG A 152 0.90 3.81 14.56
CA ARG A 152 2.17 4.46 14.90
C ARG A 152 2.76 5.20 13.70
N GLN A 153 2.76 4.60 12.51
CA GLN A 153 3.27 5.24 11.30
C GLN A 153 2.38 6.40 10.85
N ILE A 154 1.06 6.27 11.01
CA ILE A 154 0.11 7.38 10.77
C ILE A 154 0.42 8.57 11.69
N ARG A 155 0.61 8.33 13.00
CA ARG A 155 0.99 9.40 13.94
C ARG A 155 2.32 10.06 13.57
N GLU A 156 3.29 9.27 13.14
CA GLU A 156 4.59 9.79 12.68
C GLU A 156 4.45 10.63 11.40
N GLY A 157 3.64 10.20 10.43
CA GLY A 157 3.34 10.97 9.23
C GLY A 157 2.61 12.28 9.51
N GLN A 158 1.64 12.28 10.43
CA GLN A 158 0.98 13.50 10.90
C GLN A 158 1.98 14.47 11.53
N ARG A 159 2.89 13.96 12.38
CA ARG A 159 3.96 14.76 12.99
C ARG A 159 4.88 15.37 11.92
N ARG A 160 5.29 14.58 10.92
CA ARG A 160 6.10 15.04 9.77
C ARG A 160 5.40 16.16 9.00
N ARG A 161 4.12 15.99 8.69
CA ARG A 161 3.30 17.00 8.00
C ARG A 161 3.31 18.33 8.74
N ILE A 162 3.05 18.32 10.05
CA ILE A 162 3.04 19.54 10.89
C ILE A 162 4.42 20.21 10.90
N GLN A 163 5.50 19.44 10.94
CA GLN A 163 6.87 19.96 10.97
C GLN A 163 7.42 20.34 9.59
N GLY A 164 6.73 20.00 8.50
CA GLY A 164 7.26 20.11 7.15
C GLY A 164 8.36 19.11 6.81
N ASP A 165 8.63 18.12 7.67
CA ASP A 165 9.67 17.11 7.46
C ASP A 165 9.24 16.12 6.37
N GLY A 166 10.11 15.84 5.39
CA GLY A 166 9.77 15.03 4.22
C GLY A 166 9.02 15.77 3.11
N LEU A 167 8.61 17.03 3.33
CA LEU A 167 7.85 17.82 2.36
C LEU A 167 8.72 18.80 1.60
N SER A 168 8.39 18.99 0.32
CA SER A 168 9.04 19.99 -0.52
C SER A 168 8.79 21.40 0.02
N LEU A 169 9.70 22.33 -0.27
CA LEU A 169 9.55 23.72 0.18
C LEU A 169 8.21 24.34 -0.25
N LYS A 170 7.73 24.00 -1.46
CA LYS A 170 6.45 24.49 -1.97
C LYS A 170 5.28 23.96 -1.15
N SER A 171 5.32 22.69 -0.75
CA SER A 171 4.26 22.03 0.02
C SER A 171 4.20 22.53 1.47
N ARG A 172 5.34 22.89 2.07
CA ARG A 172 5.38 23.41 3.45
C ARG A 172 4.54 24.67 3.67
N PHE A 173 4.39 25.51 2.64
CA PHE A 173 3.59 26.74 2.71
C PHE A 173 2.10 26.53 2.38
N ARG A 174 1.68 25.31 2.07
CA ARG A 174 0.27 24.95 1.78
C ARG A 174 -0.42 24.24 2.94
N ILE A 175 0.29 23.97 4.03
CA ILE A 175 -0.20 23.28 5.24
C ILE A 175 -0.62 24.30 6.28
#